data_AF-F8CFG8-F1
#
_entry.id   AF-F8CFG8-F1
#
_cell.length_a   1.000
_cell.length_b   1.000
_cell.length_c   1.000
_cell.angle_alpha   90.00
_cell.angle_beta   90.00
_cell.angle_gamma   90.00
#
_symmetry.space_group_name_H-M   'P 1'
#
loop_
_entity.id
_entity.type
_entity.pdbx_description
1 polymer ?
#
loop_
_entity_poly.entity_id
_entity_poly.type
_entity_poly.pdbx_seq_one_letter_code
_entity_poly.pdbx_strand_id
1 'polypeptide(L)'
;MSNCYKVSLNERSTLYNKDHQAIARRMKLVQEDFGLSGKAKKRIWKRFPVSDNAKRKLTLADFFDRARQSLYWLRRGAEGWHIGVKHLDPVPNQTLKKGNRPQFQPRQNQTQGGYGAFYPYEHNYHHLIPVGAVEEWVIGKGESGSPARSDQVVKLILISRWNIHNEKNMVLLPQQEFEALIVGLPAHCPWGVPAHAAYQASLQGRLRKLRSKIDRAIRQKKHPKDLKADILDDLNSLSNTLLSQVRNMRAGVQLGPVNV
;
A
#
# COMPACT_ATOMS: atom_id res chain seq x y z
N MET A 1 -4.00 -15.49 -12.79
CA MET A 1 -3.50 -15.32 -11.41
C MET A 1 -3.66 -13.86 -11.04
N SER A 2 -4.26 -13.53 -9.89
CA SER A 2 -4.44 -12.16 -9.43
C SER A 2 -3.22 -11.67 -8.63
N ASN A 3 -2.59 -10.56 -9.02
CA ASN A 3 -1.34 -10.08 -8.40
C ASN A 3 -1.59 -9.14 -7.20
N CYS A 4 -2.61 -9.39 -6.39
CA CYS A 4 -2.82 -8.65 -5.14
C CYS A 4 -3.58 -9.48 -4.11
N TYR A 5 -3.41 -9.18 -2.83
CA TYR A 5 -4.12 -9.84 -1.73
C TYR A 5 -5.07 -8.87 -1.04
N LYS A 6 -6.33 -9.30 -0.90
CA LYS A 6 -7.27 -8.63 -0.02
C LYS A 6 -6.82 -8.88 1.42
N VAL A 7 -7.13 -7.95 2.31
CA VAL A 7 -6.81 -8.11 3.74
C VAL A 7 -7.73 -9.18 4.34
N SER A 8 -7.34 -10.45 4.23
CA SER A 8 -7.99 -11.60 4.88
C SER A 8 -6.93 -12.58 5.41
N LEU A 9 -7.26 -13.32 6.48
CA LEU A 9 -6.34 -14.28 7.10
C LEU A 9 -5.95 -15.41 6.12
N ASN A 10 -6.92 -15.96 5.38
CA ASN A 10 -6.69 -17.09 4.48
C ASN A 10 -5.78 -16.74 3.29
N GLU A 11 -6.02 -15.58 2.66
CA GLU A 11 -5.19 -15.08 1.56
C GLU A 11 -3.77 -14.75 2.02
N ARG A 12 -3.62 -14.21 3.24
CA ARG A 12 -2.32 -13.99 3.88
C ARG A 12 -1.55 -15.31 4.03
N SER A 13 -2.15 -16.33 4.62
CA SER A 13 -1.46 -17.61 4.87
C SER A 13 -0.94 -18.26 3.59
N THR A 14 -1.68 -18.14 2.49
CA THR A 14 -1.28 -18.68 1.18
C THR A 14 -0.02 -18.02 0.62
N LEU A 15 0.13 -16.70 0.84
CA LEU A 15 1.34 -15.98 0.46
C LEU A 15 2.54 -16.50 1.24
N TYR A 16 2.40 -16.62 2.56
CA TYR A 16 3.50 -16.95 3.45
C TYR A 16 4.01 -18.38 3.27
N ASN A 17 3.16 -19.34 2.90
CA ASN A 17 3.56 -20.75 2.79
C ASN A 17 4.39 -21.08 1.52
N LYS A 18 4.72 -20.11 0.66
CA LYS A 18 5.61 -20.33 -0.49
C LYS A 18 7.06 -20.47 -0.04
N ASP A 19 7.85 -21.19 -0.84
CA ASP A 19 9.32 -21.19 -0.70
C ASP A 19 9.92 -19.94 -1.35
N HIS A 20 9.96 -18.86 -0.56
CA HIS A 20 10.49 -17.57 -0.98
C HIS A 20 12.01 -17.62 -1.24
N GLN A 21 12.76 -18.52 -0.59
CA GLN A 21 14.19 -18.70 -0.84
C GLN A 21 14.43 -19.27 -2.24
N ALA A 22 13.70 -20.33 -2.60
CA ALA A 22 13.79 -20.93 -3.94
C ALA A 22 13.39 -19.93 -5.02
N ILE A 23 12.33 -19.13 -4.77
CA ILE A 23 11.91 -18.07 -5.70
C ILE A 23 13.04 -17.03 -5.88
N ALA A 24 13.61 -16.51 -4.80
CA ALA A 24 14.65 -15.49 -4.84
C ALA A 24 15.93 -15.98 -5.56
N ARG A 25 16.33 -17.24 -5.32
CA ARG A 25 17.45 -17.90 -6.01
C ARG A 25 17.18 -18.08 -7.51
N ARG A 26 16.01 -18.60 -7.89
CA ARG A 26 15.60 -18.75 -9.30
C ARG A 26 15.56 -17.42 -10.04
N MET A 27 15.12 -16.36 -9.36
CA MET A 27 15.11 -15.01 -9.92
C MET A 27 16.52 -14.39 -10.05
N LYS A 28 17.54 -15.05 -9.48
CA LYS A 28 18.91 -14.56 -9.32
C LYS A 28 18.89 -13.20 -8.62
N LEU A 29 18.22 -13.12 -7.48
CA LEU A 29 18.26 -11.94 -6.60
C LEU A 29 19.33 -12.12 -5.53
N VAL A 30 19.43 -13.33 -4.99
CA VAL A 30 20.42 -13.72 -3.99
C VAL A 30 21.40 -14.78 -4.52
N GLN A 31 22.56 -14.86 -3.88
CA GLN A 31 23.55 -15.93 -4.01
C GLN A 31 23.25 -17.07 -3.00
N GLU A 32 24.06 -18.12 -2.98
CA GLU A 32 23.88 -19.25 -2.05
C GLU A 32 23.97 -18.82 -0.57
N ASP A 33 24.90 -17.91 -0.27
CA ASP A 33 25.11 -17.26 1.03
C ASP A 33 24.05 -16.17 1.35
N PHE A 34 23.02 -16.05 0.51
CA PHE A 34 22.03 -14.98 0.54
C PHE A 34 22.62 -13.57 0.42
N GLY A 35 23.81 -13.43 -0.14
CA GLY A 35 24.37 -12.16 -0.59
C GLY A 35 23.63 -11.63 -1.83
N LEU A 36 23.68 -10.31 -2.06
CA LEU A 36 23.12 -9.74 -3.28
C LEU A 36 23.87 -10.29 -4.51
N SER A 37 23.12 -10.90 -5.43
CA SER A 37 23.68 -11.35 -6.71
C SER A 37 24.06 -10.18 -7.62
N GLY A 38 24.91 -10.42 -8.63
CA GLY A 38 25.25 -9.40 -9.63
C GLY A 38 24.02 -8.82 -10.35
N LYS A 39 22.99 -9.63 -10.59
CA LYS A 39 21.72 -9.18 -11.19
C LYS A 39 20.92 -8.27 -10.25
N ALA A 40 20.88 -8.57 -8.94
CA ALA A 40 20.27 -7.67 -7.96
C ALA A 40 21.02 -6.35 -7.87
N LYS A 41 22.36 -6.38 -7.81
CA LYS A 41 23.19 -5.16 -7.85
C LYS A 41 22.89 -4.32 -9.09
N LYS A 42 22.83 -4.95 -10.28
CA LYS A 42 22.49 -4.26 -11.54
C LYS A 42 21.10 -3.63 -11.51
N ARG A 43 20.11 -4.27 -10.87
CA ARG A 43 18.77 -3.69 -10.68
C ARG A 43 18.82 -2.43 -9.82
N ILE A 44 19.54 -2.50 -8.69
CA ILE A 44 19.75 -1.35 -7.80
C ILE A 44 20.37 -0.18 -8.57
N TRP A 45 21.45 -0.44 -9.32
CA TRP A 45 22.11 0.56 -10.16
C TRP A 45 21.18 1.20 -11.19
N LYS A 46 20.31 0.42 -11.84
CA LYS A 46 19.34 0.95 -12.81
C LYS A 46 18.23 1.79 -12.17
N ARG A 47 17.89 1.51 -10.91
CA ARG A 47 16.86 2.23 -10.15
C ARG A 47 17.40 3.46 -9.47
N PHE A 48 18.70 3.48 -9.20
CA PHE A 48 19.38 4.66 -8.68
C PHE A 48 19.30 5.78 -9.75
N PRO A 49 18.61 6.89 -9.46
CA PRO A 49 18.38 7.93 -10.45
C PRO A 49 19.70 8.59 -10.88
N VAL A 50 19.89 8.75 -12.20
CA VAL A 50 21.01 9.49 -12.79
C VAL A 50 20.70 10.98 -12.72
N SER A 51 20.82 11.60 -11.54
CA SER A 51 20.72 13.07 -11.44
C SER A 51 21.63 13.62 -10.36
N ASP A 52 22.67 14.37 -10.76
CA ASP A 52 23.73 14.97 -9.93
C ASP A 52 23.29 16.12 -9.00
N ASN A 53 22.10 16.04 -8.41
CA ASN A 53 21.60 17.13 -7.57
C ASN A 53 21.97 16.93 -6.09
N ALA A 54 22.63 17.95 -5.52
CA ALA A 54 23.05 18.10 -4.12
C ALA A 54 21.91 18.14 -3.07
N LYS A 55 20.67 17.80 -3.45
CA LYS A 55 19.49 17.72 -2.57
C LYS A 55 18.99 16.27 -2.37
N ARG A 56 19.84 15.27 -2.56
CA ARG A 56 19.46 13.86 -2.34
C ARG A 56 19.25 13.58 -0.86
N LYS A 57 18.09 13.03 -0.50
CA LYS A 57 17.82 12.45 0.82
C LYS A 57 18.39 11.03 0.99
N LEU A 58 18.68 10.32 -0.11
CA LEU A 58 19.16 8.94 -0.11
C LEU A 58 20.34 8.76 -1.06
N THR A 59 21.31 7.96 -0.63
CA THR A 59 22.54 7.59 -1.32
C THR A 59 22.41 6.21 -2.01
N LEU A 60 23.39 5.85 -2.84
CA LEU A 60 23.46 4.50 -3.41
C LEU A 60 23.61 3.42 -2.32
N ALA A 61 24.35 3.73 -1.25
CA ALA A 61 24.50 2.85 -0.11
C ALA A 61 23.13 2.57 0.54
N ASP A 62 22.29 3.59 0.71
CA ASP A 62 20.92 3.43 1.24
C ASP A 62 20.07 2.48 0.37
N PHE A 63 20.23 2.50 -0.95
CA PHE A 63 19.52 1.58 -1.83
C PHE A 63 20.01 0.13 -1.65
N PHE A 64 21.33 -0.06 -1.50
CA PHE A 64 21.89 -1.37 -1.18
C PHE A 64 21.43 -1.86 0.19
N ASP A 65 21.38 -0.98 1.19
CA ASP A 65 20.94 -1.33 2.54
C ASP A 65 19.46 -1.69 2.58
N ARG A 66 18.59 -0.95 1.90
CA ARG A 66 17.18 -1.33 1.73
C ARG A 66 17.05 -2.70 1.07
N ALA A 67 17.80 -2.97 -0.01
CA ALA A 67 17.80 -4.27 -0.66
C ALA A 67 18.28 -5.40 0.26
N ARG A 68 19.31 -5.15 1.08
CA ARG A 68 19.79 -6.12 2.07
C ARG A 68 18.76 -6.37 3.16
N GLN A 69 18.13 -5.31 3.68
CA GLN A 69 17.06 -5.40 4.68
C GLN A 69 15.87 -6.21 4.15
N SER A 70 15.45 -5.96 2.91
CA SER A 70 14.42 -6.73 2.21
C SER A 70 14.71 -8.23 2.15
N LEU A 71 15.97 -8.59 1.94
CA LEU A 71 16.41 -9.97 1.75
C LEU A 71 16.92 -10.61 3.03
N TYR A 72 17.10 -9.85 4.12
CA TYR A 72 17.59 -10.34 5.40
C TYR A 72 16.76 -11.54 5.89
N TRP A 73 15.45 -11.43 5.79
CA TRP A 73 14.53 -12.47 6.22
C TRP A 73 14.72 -13.78 5.44
N LEU A 74 15.16 -13.74 4.17
CA LEU A 74 15.40 -14.95 3.35
C LEU A 74 16.39 -15.88 4.04
N ARG A 75 17.35 -15.36 4.80
CA ARG A 75 18.36 -16.17 5.49
C ARG A 75 17.79 -17.05 6.60
N ARG A 76 16.63 -16.69 7.15
CA ARG A 76 16.00 -17.39 8.29
C ARG A 76 15.14 -18.59 7.88
N GLY A 77 15.03 -18.91 6.59
CA GLY A 77 14.26 -20.08 6.14
C GLY A 77 12.77 -20.00 6.46
N ALA A 78 12.15 -21.14 6.79
CA ALA A 78 10.73 -21.18 7.16
C ALA A 78 10.42 -20.25 8.36
N GLU A 79 11.36 -20.13 9.31
CA GLU A 79 11.26 -19.22 10.47
C GLU A 79 11.35 -17.74 10.12
N GLY A 80 11.73 -17.41 8.88
CA GLY A 80 11.83 -16.06 8.36
C GLY A 80 10.67 -15.62 7.47
N TRP A 81 9.84 -16.56 6.98
CA TRP A 81 8.82 -16.30 5.94
C TRP A 81 7.45 -16.85 6.22
N HIS A 82 7.32 -17.85 7.09
CA HIS A 82 6.05 -18.55 7.31
C HIS A 82 5.38 -18.04 8.59
N ILE A 83 4.04 -17.97 8.57
CA ILE A 83 3.24 -17.68 9.77
C ILE A 83 3.04 -18.99 10.54
N GLY A 84 3.16 -18.94 11.87
CA GLY A 84 2.90 -20.09 12.74
C GLY A 84 4.10 -21.00 13.00
N VAL A 85 5.28 -20.66 12.46
CA VAL A 85 6.55 -21.31 12.84
C VAL A 85 7.04 -20.68 14.14
N LYS A 86 7.48 -21.52 15.10
CA LYS A 86 8.10 -21.06 16.34
C LYS A 86 9.46 -20.43 16.00
N HIS A 87 9.60 -19.13 16.19
CA HIS A 87 10.83 -18.40 15.88
C HIS A 87 11.88 -18.58 16.98
N LEU A 88 13.16 -18.65 16.59
CA LEU A 88 14.30 -18.53 17.50
C LEU A 88 14.56 -17.07 17.89
N ASP A 89 15.01 -16.84 19.13
CA ASP A 89 15.30 -15.52 19.70
C ASP A 89 16.58 -14.89 19.10
N PRO A 90 16.64 -13.53 18.95
CA PRO A 90 15.58 -12.57 19.20
C PRO A 90 14.57 -12.53 18.04
N VAL A 91 13.29 -12.59 18.38
CA VAL A 91 12.20 -12.19 17.48
C VAL A 91 12.20 -10.66 17.41
N PRO A 92 12.39 -10.03 16.22
CA PRO A 92 12.30 -8.58 16.12
C PRO A 92 10.91 -8.10 16.55
N ASN A 93 10.87 -7.34 17.66
CA ASN A 93 9.70 -6.73 18.33
C ASN A 93 8.32 -7.16 17.79
N GLN A 94 7.89 -8.38 18.12
CA GLN A 94 6.48 -8.75 18.04
C GLN A 94 5.74 -8.16 19.24
N THR A 95 5.24 -6.92 19.13
CA THR A 95 4.08 -6.53 19.95
C THR A 95 2.79 -6.86 19.22
N LEU A 96 2.57 -8.15 18.97
CA LEU A 96 1.22 -8.64 18.71
C LEU A 96 0.47 -8.64 20.05
N LYS A 97 -0.23 -7.54 20.36
CA LYS A 97 -1.17 -7.53 21.48
C LYS A 97 -2.26 -8.57 21.24
N LYS A 98 -2.22 -9.68 21.99
CA LYS A 98 -3.34 -10.62 22.13
C LYS A 98 -4.51 -9.91 22.78
N GLY A 99 -5.66 -9.90 22.12
CA GLY A 99 -6.93 -9.43 22.71
C GLY A 99 -7.92 -8.97 21.65
N ASN A 100 -9.07 -9.64 21.59
CA ASN A 100 -10.25 -9.37 20.77
C ASN A 100 -10.43 -7.89 20.40
N ARG A 101 -10.30 -7.55 19.11
CA ARG A 101 -10.86 -6.31 18.55
C ARG A 101 -11.41 -6.57 17.15
N PRO A 102 -12.73 -6.57 16.95
CA PRO A 102 -13.32 -6.45 15.63
C PRO A 102 -13.10 -5.03 15.11
N GLN A 103 -12.49 -4.94 13.92
CA GLN A 103 -12.67 -3.90 12.88
C GLN A 103 -12.00 -2.52 13.15
N PHE A 104 -11.20 -2.04 12.18
CA PHE A 104 -10.82 -0.63 11.94
C PHE A 104 -9.50 -0.01 12.47
N GLN A 105 -8.29 -0.58 12.27
CA GLN A 105 -7.06 0.28 12.28
C GLN A 105 -5.95 -0.17 11.30
N PRO A 106 -5.22 0.81 10.73
CA PRO A 106 -3.79 0.86 11.00
C PRO A 106 -3.41 2.21 11.65
N ARG A 107 -3.04 2.19 12.93
CA ARG A 107 -2.26 3.30 13.53
C ARG A 107 -0.81 3.15 13.09
N GLN A 108 -0.29 4.19 12.43
CA GLN A 108 1.15 4.38 12.24
C GLN A 108 1.73 4.85 13.57
N ASN A 109 2.66 4.08 14.14
CA ASN A 109 3.54 4.61 15.16
C ASN A 109 4.84 5.01 14.47
N GLN A 110 5.24 6.28 14.57
CA GLN A 110 6.50 6.78 13.98
C GLN A 110 7.73 6.01 14.51
N THR A 111 7.64 5.45 15.72
CA THR A 111 8.72 4.70 16.37
C THR A 111 8.65 3.19 16.10
N GLN A 112 7.48 2.62 15.76
CA GLN A 112 7.29 1.15 15.63
C GLN A 112 6.93 0.69 14.21
N GLY A 113 6.69 1.60 13.27
CA GLY A 113 6.11 1.28 11.97
C GLY A 113 4.61 0.96 12.06
N GLY A 114 3.94 0.84 10.92
CA GLY A 114 2.54 0.41 10.87
C GLY A 114 2.38 -1.10 11.11
N TYR A 115 1.17 -1.56 11.42
CA TYR A 115 0.89 -3.01 11.40
C TYR A 115 1.19 -3.56 10.00
N GLY A 116 2.02 -4.60 9.90
CA GLY A 116 2.55 -5.11 8.62
C GLY A 116 3.95 -4.61 8.25
N ALA A 117 4.50 -3.63 8.98
CA ALA A 117 5.84 -3.09 8.73
C ALA A 117 6.96 -4.09 9.05
N PHE A 118 6.70 -5.05 9.95
CA PHE A 118 7.71 -6.06 10.28
C PHE A 118 7.10 -7.44 10.42
N TYR A 119 7.77 -8.35 9.70
CA TYR A 119 7.60 -9.78 9.60
C TYR A 119 6.49 -10.30 8.64
N PRO A 120 6.87 -11.17 7.69
CA PRO A 120 8.23 -11.60 7.36
C PRO A 120 9.00 -10.61 6.49
N TYR A 121 8.38 -9.51 6.03
CA TYR A 121 9.02 -8.45 5.24
C TYR A 121 8.25 -7.14 5.38
N GLU A 122 8.86 -6.02 4.99
CA GLU A 122 8.24 -4.70 5.08
C GLU A 122 7.05 -4.64 4.11
N HIS A 123 5.83 -4.76 4.63
CA HIS A 123 4.61 -4.51 3.89
C HIS A 123 3.91 -3.28 4.43
N ASN A 124 3.08 -2.68 3.59
CA ASN A 124 2.16 -1.65 4.04
C ASN A 124 0.75 -1.92 3.55
N TYR A 125 -0.20 -1.57 4.42
CA TYR A 125 -1.58 -1.39 4.00
C TYR A 125 -1.63 -0.19 3.06
N HIS A 126 -2.00 -0.45 1.82
CA HIS A 126 -2.17 0.57 0.81
C HIS A 126 -3.65 0.87 0.62
N HIS A 127 -4.01 2.15 0.72
CA HIS A 127 -5.33 2.64 0.36
C HIS A 127 -5.44 2.77 -1.16
N LEU A 128 -6.33 1.99 -1.76
CA LEU A 128 -6.61 2.06 -3.20
C LEU A 128 -7.09 3.46 -3.59
N ILE A 129 -8.04 4.03 -2.83
CA ILE A 129 -8.35 5.46 -2.87
C ILE A 129 -7.58 6.10 -1.70
N PRO A 130 -6.47 6.83 -1.95
CA PRO A 130 -5.65 7.40 -0.89
C PRO A 130 -6.37 8.52 -0.16
N VAL A 131 -6.08 8.67 1.15
CA VAL A 131 -6.61 9.75 1.99
C VAL A 131 -6.36 11.12 1.34
N GLY A 132 -5.11 11.36 0.93
CA GLY A 132 -4.74 12.62 0.29
C GLY A 132 -5.52 12.92 -0.99
N ALA A 133 -5.94 11.91 -1.74
CA ALA A 133 -6.76 12.10 -2.95
C ALA A 133 -8.19 12.51 -2.61
N VAL A 134 -8.78 11.92 -1.57
CA VAL A 134 -10.13 12.29 -1.09
C VAL A 134 -10.12 13.71 -0.51
N GLU A 135 -9.11 14.02 0.32
CA GLU A 135 -8.92 15.36 0.86
C GLU A 135 -8.73 16.39 -0.23
N GLU A 136 -7.99 16.08 -1.29
CA GLU A 136 -7.71 17.02 -2.36
C GLU A 136 -8.87 17.23 -3.33
N TRP A 137 -9.51 16.14 -3.76
CA TRP A 137 -10.42 16.17 -4.90
C TRP A 137 -11.90 16.04 -4.53
N VAL A 138 -12.19 15.65 -3.29
CA VAL A 138 -13.57 15.52 -2.80
C VAL A 138 -13.87 16.51 -1.70
N ILE A 139 -13.11 16.52 -0.61
CA ILE A 139 -13.43 17.32 0.58
C ILE A 139 -12.90 18.76 0.46
N GLY A 140 -11.64 18.87 0.03
CA GLY A 140 -10.84 20.10 -0.05
C GLY A 140 -9.81 20.22 1.09
N LYS A 141 -8.59 20.71 0.78
CA LYS A 141 -7.42 20.81 1.69
C LYS A 141 -7.48 22.06 2.58
N GLY A 142 -8.52 22.18 3.40
CA GLY A 142 -8.68 23.27 4.36
C GLY A 142 -8.97 22.79 5.79
N GLU A 143 -8.85 23.69 6.75
CA GLU A 143 -9.33 23.47 8.11
C GLU A 143 -10.87 23.38 8.15
N SER A 144 -11.44 22.80 9.22
CA SER A 144 -12.90 22.75 9.36
C SER A 144 -13.48 24.16 9.34
N GLY A 145 -14.59 24.37 8.64
CA GLY A 145 -15.17 25.70 8.43
C GLY A 145 -14.48 26.59 7.39
N SER A 146 -13.33 26.18 6.82
CA SER A 146 -12.67 26.90 5.72
C SER A 146 -13.48 26.84 4.42
N PRO A 147 -13.54 27.90 3.60
CA PRO A 147 -14.11 27.83 2.26
C PRO A 147 -13.44 26.77 1.37
N ALA A 148 -12.18 26.44 1.65
CA ALA A 148 -11.42 25.42 0.94
C ALA A 148 -11.81 23.98 1.32
N ARG A 149 -12.65 23.77 2.35
CA ARG A 149 -13.12 22.46 2.82
C ARG A 149 -14.64 22.48 3.02
N SER A 150 -15.35 21.52 2.43
CA SER A 150 -16.80 21.45 2.64
C SER A 150 -17.19 20.47 3.75
N ASP A 151 -17.53 20.98 4.92
CA ASP A 151 -18.00 20.16 6.05
C ASP A 151 -19.32 19.45 5.74
N GLN A 152 -20.15 20.01 4.84
CA GLN A 152 -21.35 19.33 4.35
C GLN A 152 -21.01 18.09 3.51
N VAL A 153 -20.00 18.18 2.65
CA VAL A 153 -19.50 17.03 1.89
C VAL A 153 -18.92 15.99 2.83
N VAL A 154 -18.14 16.39 3.85
CA VAL A 154 -17.62 15.47 4.88
C VAL A 154 -18.76 14.71 5.55
N LYS A 155 -19.81 15.40 6.00
CA LYS A 155 -20.99 14.76 6.61
C LYS A 155 -21.66 13.77 5.68
N LEU A 156 -21.81 14.09 4.40
CA LEU A 156 -22.42 13.19 3.42
C LEU A 156 -21.57 11.93 3.16
N ILE A 157 -20.24 12.07 3.09
CA ILE A 157 -19.35 10.91 3.02
C ILE A 157 -19.47 10.05 4.28
N LEU A 158 -19.47 10.65 5.47
CA LEU A 158 -19.62 9.89 6.72
C LEU A 158 -20.97 9.15 6.80
N ILE A 159 -22.06 9.82 6.41
CA ILE A 159 -23.42 9.22 6.39
C ILE A 159 -23.54 8.12 5.32
N SER A 160 -22.75 8.17 4.23
CA SER A 160 -22.65 7.08 3.26
C SER A 160 -22.13 5.76 3.86
N ARG A 161 -21.53 5.82 5.05
CA ARG A 161 -20.83 4.71 5.70
C ARG A 161 -19.66 4.17 4.88
N TRP A 162 -19.22 4.88 3.83
CA TRP A 162 -17.97 4.56 3.18
C TRP A 162 -16.82 4.89 4.12
N ASN A 163 -16.12 3.85 4.55
CA ASN A 163 -14.97 3.96 5.43
C ASN A 163 -13.69 3.81 4.62
N ILE A 164 -12.78 4.79 4.68
CA ILE A 164 -11.52 4.75 3.94
C ILE A 164 -10.63 3.54 4.31
N HIS A 165 -10.77 3.02 5.53
CA HIS A 165 -10.07 1.83 6.03
C HIS A 165 -10.83 0.51 5.80
N ASN A 166 -11.91 0.52 5.00
CA ASN A 166 -12.63 -0.70 4.70
C ASN A 166 -11.78 -1.68 3.89
N GLU A 167 -12.09 -2.97 3.98
CA GLU A 167 -11.38 -4.06 3.30
C GLU A 167 -11.56 -4.06 1.78
N LYS A 168 -12.50 -3.28 1.24
CA LYS A 168 -12.67 -3.07 -0.21
C LYS A 168 -11.71 -2.00 -0.73
N ASN A 169 -11.26 -1.07 0.11
CA ASN A 169 -10.37 0.03 -0.22
C ASN A 169 -8.93 -0.20 0.24
N MET A 170 -8.63 -1.30 0.92
CA MET A 170 -7.28 -1.61 1.38
C MET A 170 -6.74 -2.90 0.76
N VAL A 171 -5.46 -2.86 0.40
CA VAL A 171 -4.69 -4.00 -0.11
C VAL A 171 -3.35 -4.07 0.61
N LEU A 172 -2.81 -5.26 0.81
CA LEU A 172 -1.47 -5.42 1.37
C LEU A 172 -0.46 -5.46 0.22
N LEU A 173 0.52 -4.54 0.23
CA LEU A 173 1.58 -4.49 -0.77
C LEU A 173 2.96 -4.49 -0.10
N PRO A 174 3.95 -5.21 -0.66
CA PRO A 174 5.34 -5.13 -0.21
C PRO A 174 5.89 -3.73 -0.43
N GLN A 175 6.72 -3.26 0.50
CA GLN A 175 7.27 -1.92 0.47
C GLN A 175 8.39 -1.79 -0.56
N GLN A 176 9.35 -2.73 -0.63
CA GLN A 176 10.46 -2.67 -1.58
C GLN A 176 10.23 -3.55 -2.83
N GLU A 177 11.00 -3.26 -3.88
CA GLU A 177 10.92 -3.98 -5.16
C GLU A 177 11.30 -5.45 -5.02
N PHE A 178 12.28 -5.77 -4.17
CA PHE A 178 12.79 -7.14 -4.07
C PHE A 178 11.79 -8.10 -3.43
N GLU A 179 11.11 -7.73 -2.35
CA GLU A 179 10.11 -8.61 -1.75
C GLU A 179 8.91 -8.72 -2.69
N ALA A 180 8.49 -7.61 -3.30
CA ALA A 180 7.46 -7.57 -4.35
C ALA A 180 7.74 -8.54 -5.51
N LEU A 181 8.97 -8.61 -5.99
CA LEU A 181 9.40 -9.57 -7.01
C LEU A 181 9.26 -11.02 -6.53
N ILE A 182 9.71 -11.32 -5.32
CA ILE A 182 9.72 -12.69 -4.78
C ILE A 182 8.29 -13.18 -4.53
N VAL A 183 7.43 -12.30 -4.04
CA VAL A 183 6.06 -12.66 -3.64
C VAL A 183 5.06 -12.55 -4.79
N GLY A 184 5.50 -11.99 -5.92
CA GLY A 184 4.71 -11.88 -7.15
C GLY A 184 3.69 -10.74 -7.12
N LEU A 185 3.98 -9.66 -6.40
CA LEU A 185 3.07 -8.52 -6.21
C LEU A 185 3.70 -7.20 -6.70
N PRO A 186 2.90 -6.17 -7.01
CA PRO A 186 3.39 -4.81 -7.18
C PRO A 186 4.04 -4.29 -5.89
N ALA A 187 4.96 -3.35 -6.02
CA ALA A 187 5.52 -2.65 -4.87
C ALA A 187 4.65 -1.44 -4.51
N HIS A 188 4.56 -1.14 -3.21
CA HIS A 188 4.02 0.12 -2.71
C HIS A 188 4.99 1.26 -3.08
N CYS A 189 5.63 1.97 -2.14
CA CYS A 189 6.64 2.97 -2.47
C CYS A 189 8.08 2.44 -2.25
N PRO A 190 8.69 1.73 -3.22
CA PRO A 190 10.04 1.23 -3.03
C PRO A 190 11.05 2.38 -3.03
N TRP A 191 12.27 2.09 -2.54
CA TRP A 191 13.43 2.98 -2.65
C TRP A 191 13.30 4.31 -1.87
N GLY A 192 12.43 4.34 -0.85
CA GLY A 192 12.22 5.52 -0.01
C GLY A 192 11.47 6.66 -0.70
N VAL A 193 10.75 6.37 -1.78
CA VAL A 193 9.73 7.28 -2.31
C VAL A 193 8.66 7.46 -1.22
N PRO A 194 8.30 8.70 -0.82
CA PRO A 194 7.36 8.89 0.28
C PRO A 194 5.89 8.83 -0.16
N ALA A 195 5.61 9.06 -1.45
CA ALA A 195 4.24 9.13 -1.97
C ALA A 195 4.16 8.77 -3.46
N HIS A 196 3.00 8.27 -3.87
CA HIS A 196 2.67 8.00 -5.27
C HIS A 196 1.90 9.17 -5.90
N ALA A 197 2.54 10.33 -6.05
CA ALA A 197 1.88 11.54 -6.56
C ALA A 197 1.16 11.32 -7.90
N ALA A 198 1.79 10.58 -8.83
CA ALA A 198 1.21 10.27 -10.13
C ALA A 198 -0.04 9.36 -10.04
N TYR A 199 -0.04 8.39 -9.11
CA TYR A 199 -1.21 7.58 -8.80
C TYR A 199 -2.35 8.45 -8.24
N GLN A 200 -2.07 9.30 -7.24
CA GLN A 200 -3.06 10.21 -6.66
C GLN A 200 -3.63 11.20 -7.71
N ALA A 201 -2.78 11.76 -8.56
CA ALA A 201 -3.20 12.67 -9.62
C ALA A 201 -4.12 11.98 -10.64
N SER A 202 -3.87 10.71 -10.98
CA SER A 202 -4.72 9.98 -11.92
C SER A 202 -6.15 9.73 -11.41
N LEU A 203 -6.39 9.82 -10.10
CA LEU A 203 -7.74 9.71 -9.52
C LEU A 203 -8.56 11.01 -9.62
N GLN A 204 -7.95 12.13 -10.00
CA GLN A 204 -8.55 13.46 -9.95
C GLN A 204 -9.89 13.52 -10.70
N GLY A 205 -9.94 13.03 -11.94
CA GLY A 205 -11.15 13.10 -12.78
C GLY A 205 -12.34 12.40 -12.12
N ARG A 206 -12.13 11.16 -11.65
CA ARG A 206 -13.18 10.36 -11.02
C ARG A 206 -13.66 10.95 -9.69
N LEU A 207 -12.72 11.41 -8.85
CA LEU A 207 -13.05 11.98 -7.55
C LEU A 207 -13.72 13.37 -7.68
N ARG A 208 -13.30 14.19 -8.64
CA ARG A 208 -14.01 15.45 -8.97
C ARG A 208 -15.42 15.20 -9.49
N LYS A 209 -15.64 14.13 -10.27
CA LYS A 209 -16.99 13.74 -10.71
C LYS A 209 -17.89 13.39 -9.53
N LEU A 210 -17.38 12.65 -8.54
CA LEU A 210 -18.08 12.41 -7.28
C LEU A 210 -18.39 13.71 -6.54
N ARG A 211 -17.41 14.62 -6.42
CA ARG A 211 -17.62 15.94 -5.82
C ARG A 211 -18.74 16.72 -6.51
N SER A 212 -18.73 16.80 -7.85
CA SER A 212 -19.77 17.48 -8.60
C SER A 212 -21.15 16.84 -8.44
N LYS A 213 -21.24 15.52 -8.26
CA LYS A 213 -22.49 14.81 -7.94
C LYS A 213 -23.03 15.25 -6.57
N ILE A 214 -22.15 15.29 -5.56
CA ILE A 214 -22.50 15.73 -4.20
C ILE A 214 -22.93 17.20 -4.19
N ASP A 215 -22.16 18.10 -4.82
CA ASP A 215 -22.47 19.53 -4.88
C ASP A 215 -23.83 19.79 -5.54
N ARG A 216 -24.12 19.08 -6.64
CA ARG A 216 -25.42 19.18 -7.31
C ARG A 216 -26.57 18.76 -6.40
N ALA A 217 -26.40 17.66 -5.68
CA ALA A 217 -27.41 17.17 -4.76
C ALA A 217 -27.65 18.13 -3.58
N ILE A 218 -26.58 18.75 -3.07
CA ILE A 218 -26.66 19.83 -2.06
C ILE A 218 -27.48 21.00 -2.61
N ARG A 219 -27.16 21.50 -3.82
CA ARG A 219 -27.89 22.61 -4.45
C ARG A 219 -29.37 22.28 -4.68
N GLN A 220 -29.66 21.04 -5.04
CA GLN A 220 -31.02 20.52 -5.23
C GLN A 220 -31.75 20.19 -3.91
N LYS A 221 -31.10 20.41 -2.75
CA LYS A 221 -31.64 20.08 -1.42
C LYS A 221 -32.14 18.63 -1.32
N LYS A 222 -31.48 17.70 -2.02
CA LYS A 222 -31.81 16.27 -1.94
C LYS A 222 -31.61 15.76 -0.52
N HIS A 223 -32.49 14.87 -0.07
CA HIS A 223 -32.39 14.34 1.28
C HIS A 223 -31.14 13.44 1.39
N PRO A 224 -30.32 13.53 2.45
CA PRO A 224 -29.09 12.75 2.59
C PRO A 224 -29.28 11.23 2.46
N LYS A 225 -30.45 10.70 2.85
CA LYS A 225 -30.80 9.28 2.68
C LYS A 225 -30.79 8.84 1.22
N ASP A 226 -31.04 9.74 0.28
CA ASP A 226 -31.12 9.45 -1.15
C ASP A 226 -29.73 9.43 -1.81
N LEU A 227 -28.72 9.96 -1.11
CA LEU A 227 -27.34 10.09 -1.63
C LEU A 227 -26.39 9.06 -1.03
N LYS A 228 -26.70 8.55 0.16
CA LYS A 228 -25.78 7.70 0.92
C LYS A 228 -25.39 6.42 0.16
N ALA A 229 -26.35 5.79 -0.51
CA ALA A 229 -26.12 4.55 -1.27
C ALA A 229 -25.28 4.84 -2.51
N ASP A 230 -25.67 5.85 -3.27
CA ASP A 230 -24.96 6.37 -4.42
C ASP A 230 -23.48 6.69 -4.16
N ILE A 231 -23.17 7.40 -3.07
CA ILE A 231 -21.79 7.74 -2.69
C ILE A 231 -21.00 6.47 -2.34
N LEU A 232 -21.61 5.57 -1.57
CA LEU A 232 -21.00 4.31 -1.16
C LEU A 232 -20.69 3.43 -2.38
N ASP A 233 -21.62 3.34 -3.32
CA ASP A 233 -21.49 2.52 -4.53
C ASP A 233 -20.45 3.10 -5.48
N ASP A 234 -20.45 4.42 -5.70
CA ASP A 234 -19.44 5.08 -6.53
C ASP A 234 -18.01 4.84 -6.01
N LEU A 235 -17.82 4.96 -4.69
CA LEU A 235 -16.51 4.77 -4.06
C LEU A 235 -16.11 3.28 -4.02
N ASN A 236 -17.03 2.37 -3.71
CA ASN A 236 -16.75 0.93 -3.76
C ASN A 236 -16.45 0.46 -5.19
N SER A 237 -17.18 0.96 -6.19
CA SER A 237 -16.94 0.67 -7.60
C SER A 237 -15.56 1.16 -8.03
N LEU A 238 -15.15 2.36 -7.58
CA LEU A 238 -13.81 2.87 -7.84
C LEU A 238 -12.75 1.99 -7.15
N SER A 239 -12.89 1.67 -5.87
CA SER A 239 -11.96 0.78 -5.17
C SER A 239 -11.83 -0.58 -5.87
N ASN A 240 -12.94 -1.19 -6.34
CA ASN A 240 -12.90 -2.46 -7.07
C ASN A 240 -12.18 -2.35 -8.42
N THR A 241 -12.36 -1.24 -9.14
CA THR A 241 -11.66 -0.97 -10.40
C THR A 241 -10.17 -0.85 -10.16
N LEU A 242 -9.77 -0.07 -9.14
CA LEU A 242 -8.37 0.11 -8.76
C LEU A 242 -7.74 -1.19 -8.29
N LEU A 243 -8.45 -1.98 -7.48
CA LEU A 243 -8.01 -3.31 -7.07
C LEU A 243 -7.73 -4.20 -8.27
N SER A 244 -8.61 -4.18 -9.28
CA SER A 244 -8.45 -4.97 -10.51
C SER A 244 -7.22 -4.53 -11.31
N GLN A 245 -6.94 -3.22 -11.36
CA GLN A 245 -5.72 -2.72 -12.01
C GLN A 245 -4.46 -3.15 -11.25
N VAL A 246 -4.44 -3.01 -9.92
CA VAL A 246 -3.34 -3.49 -9.07
C VAL A 246 -3.11 -4.99 -9.26
N ARG A 247 -4.18 -5.80 -9.38
CA ARG A 247 -4.08 -7.25 -9.67
C ARG A 247 -3.43 -7.58 -11.01
N ASN A 248 -3.50 -6.67 -11.98
CA ASN A 248 -2.95 -6.88 -13.32
C ASN A 248 -1.55 -6.27 -13.49
N MET A 249 -1.05 -5.55 -12.46
CA MET A 249 0.29 -5.00 -12.49
C MET A 249 1.36 -6.09 -12.39
N ARG A 250 2.51 -5.82 -13.00
CA ARG A 250 3.69 -6.70 -12.93
C ARG A 250 4.32 -6.65 -11.54
N ALA A 251 4.84 -7.79 -11.11
CA ALA A 251 5.56 -7.90 -9.85
C ALA A 251 6.78 -6.96 -9.78
N GLY A 252 7.01 -6.35 -8.62
CA GLY A 252 8.13 -5.43 -8.38
C GLY A 252 7.99 -4.04 -9.00
N VAL A 253 6.87 -3.76 -9.69
CA VAL A 253 6.61 -2.42 -10.24
C VAL A 253 5.91 -1.56 -9.19
N GLN A 254 6.41 -0.34 -9.00
CA GLN A 254 5.77 0.68 -8.17
C GLN A 254 4.39 1.02 -8.73
N LEU A 255 3.40 1.28 -7.86
CA LEU A 255 2.12 1.84 -8.29
C LEU A 255 2.32 3.15 -9.07
N GLY A 256 1.94 3.13 -10.34
CA GLY A 256 1.95 4.26 -11.26
C GLY A 256 0.54 4.80 -11.52
N PRO A 257 0.38 5.74 -12.47
CA PRO A 257 -0.95 6.23 -12.87
C PRO A 257 -1.91 5.08 -13.21
N VAL A 258 -3.17 5.24 -12.81
CA VAL A 258 -4.27 4.33 -13.10
C VAL A 258 -5.19 4.93 -14.15
N ASN A 259 -5.74 4.09 -15.04
CA ASN A 259 -6.66 4.53 -16.09
C ASN A 259 -8.09 4.40 -15.56
N VAL A 260 -8.63 5.43 -14.91
CA VAL A 260 -9.95 5.41 -14.23
C VAL A 260 -10.76 6.70 -14.41
#